data_AF-A0A1L9BAT1-F1
#
_entry.id   AF-A0A1L9BAT1-F1
#
_cell.length_a   1.000
_cell.length_b   1.000
_cell.length_c   1.000
_cell.angle_alpha   90.00
_cell.angle_beta   90.00
_cell.angle_gamma   90.00
#
_symmetry.space_group_name_H-M   'P 1'
#
loop_
_entity.id
_entity.type
_entity.pdbx_description
1 polymer ?
#
loop_
_entity_poly.entity_id
_entity_poly.type
_entity_poly.pdbx_seq_one_letter_code
_entity_poly.pdbx_strand_id
1 'polypeptide(L)'
;MTAPISNNPRLTTTAPTTGEVRLNLTGKSTLEEVTKGLQKYGLDEASAKAYGLQVGSIQSKESQSAVYRKVEQKMNEFLKAHPNASKEEIATEAKKHLMAQTLMYKHVEKSIMEMAQKSIDRIRDTFSENN
;
A
#
# COMPACT_ATOMS: atom_id res chain seq x y z
N MET A 1 9.15 -56.36 17.60
CA MET A 1 7.92 -55.71 17.10
C MET A 1 7.89 -54.27 17.62
N THR A 2 8.02 -53.31 16.70
CA THR A 2 7.53 -51.91 16.69
C THR A 2 7.52 -51.06 17.98
N ALA A 3 8.32 -49.98 17.97
CA ALA A 3 8.20 -48.83 18.86
C ALA A 3 6.97 -47.96 18.51
N PRO A 4 6.26 -47.36 19.48
CA PRO A 4 5.24 -46.36 19.19
C PRO A 4 5.88 -44.97 18.98
N ILE A 5 5.71 -44.47 17.76
CA ILE A 5 6.03 -43.11 17.32
C ILE A 5 4.97 -42.18 17.92
N SER A 6 5.31 -41.42 18.96
CA SER A 6 4.48 -40.31 19.41
C SER A 6 4.77 -39.10 18.53
N ASN A 7 4.09 -39.06 17.38
CA ASN A 7 4.01 -37.90 16.51
C ASN A 7 3.28 -36.79 17.26
N ASN A 8 4.04 -35.93 17.93
CA ASN A 8 3.54 -34.64 18.36
C ASN A 8 4.17 -33.57 17.45
N PRO A 9 3.60 -33.25 16.28
CA PRO A 9 3.93 -32.01 15.61
C PRO A 9 3.30 -30.91 16.47
N ARG A 10 4.03 -30.49 17.51
CA ARG A 10 3.88 -29.16 18.08
C ARG A 10 4.01 -28.22 16.90
N LEU A 11 2.86 -27.76 16.41
CA LEU A 11 2.73 -26.68 15.46
C LEU A 11 3.56 -25.52 16.04
N THR A 12 4.81 -25.44 15.62
CA THR A 12 5.56 -24.20 15.65
C THR A 12 4.92 -23.32 14.58
N THR A 13 3.73 -22.82 14.89
CA THR A 13 3.26 -21.57 14.30
C THR A 13 4.26 -20.55 14.81
N THR A 14 5.31 -20.35 14.02
CA THR A 14 6.15 -19.17 14.11
C THR A 14 5.20 -17.99 14.07
N ALA A 15 4.94 -17.42 15.26
CA ALA A 15 4.54 -16.03 15.33
C ALA A 15 5.51 -15.28 14.41
N PRO A 16 5.04 -14.43 13.50
CA PRO A 16 5.95 -13.63 12.70
C PRO A 16 6.83 -12.89 13.71
N THR A 17 8.12 -13.22 13.71
CA THR A 17 9.14 -12.42 14.36
C THR A 17 8.85 -10.98 13.98
N THR A 18 8.78 -10.11 14.99
CA THR A 18 8.63 -8.65 14.97
C THR A 18 9.77 -7.99 14.17
N GLY A 19 9.90 -8.39 12.91
CA GLY A 19 10.83 -7.87 11.93
C GLY A 19 10.11 -6.80 11.14
N GLU A 20 10.78 -5.68 10.95
CA GLU A 20 10.37 -4.61 10.05
C GLU A 20 9.91 -5.21 8.72
N VAL A 21 8.62 -5.05 8.40
CA VAL A 21 8.08 -5.54 7.13
C VAL A 21 8.59 -4.59 6.06
N ARG A 22 9.38 -5.14 5.13
CA ARG A 22 9.81 -4.44 3.91
C ARG A 22 9.06 -4.95 2.70
N LEU A 23 8.30 -4.06 2.10
CA LEU A 23 7.56 -4.25 0.86
C LEU A 23 8.48 -4.15 -0.35
N ASN A 24 9.48 -3.25 -0.30
CA ASN A 24 10.36 -2.93 -1.44
C ASN A 24 9.59 -2.59 -2.74
N LEU A 25 8.37 -2.07 -2.61
CA LEU A 25 7.50 -1.73 -3.73
C LEU A 25 7.77 -0.30 -4.22
N THR A 26 7.74 -0.13 -5.54
CA THR A 26 7.91 1.16 -6.21
C THR A 26 6.85 1.32 -7.30
N GLY A 27 6.73 2.51 -7.89
CA GLY A 27 5.85 2.73 -9.05
C GLY A 27 6.26 1.96 -10.31
N LYS A 28 7.45 1.37 -10.32
CA LYS A 28 7.91 0.46 -11.39
C LYS A 28 7.54 -1.01 -11.13
N SER A 29 7.10 -1.34 -9.92
CA SER A 29 6.71 -2.70 -9.57
C SER A 29 5.47 -3.12 -10.37
N THR A 30 5.47 -4.36 -10.83
CA THR A 30 4.34 -4.99 -11.49
C THR A 30 3.19 -5.22 -10.52
N LEU A 31 1.97 -5.36 -11.04
CA LEU A 31 0.80 -5.67 -10.22
C LEU A 31 0.98 -6.96 -9.42
N GLU A 32 1.67 -7.96 -9.97
CA GLU A 32 1.96 -9.22 -9.30
C GLU A 32 2.92 -9.02 -8.11
N GLU A 33 4.00 -8.26 -8.31
CA GLU A 33 4.94 -7.93 -7.22
C GLU A 33 4.25 -7.14 -6.11
N VAL A 34 3.40 -6.17 -6.48
CA VAL A 34 2.60 -5.40 -5.52
C VAL A 34 1.65 -6.32 -4.76
N THR A 35 0.93 -7.20 -5.44
CA THR A 35 -0.03 -8.13 -4.82
C THR A 35 0.69 -9.03 -3.81
N LYS A 36 1.80 -9.66 -4.20
CA LYS A 36 2.62 -10.50 -3.30
C LYS A 36 3.21 -9.70 -2.14
N GLY A 37 3.64 -8.45 -2.39
CA GLY A 37 4.15 -7.56 -1.34
C GLY A 37 3.08 -7.25 -0.29
N LEU A 38 1.89 -6.87 -0.73
CA LEU A 38 0.77 -6.51 0.15
C LEU A 38 0.23 -7.71 0.94
N GLN A 39 0.26 -8.92 0.37
CA GLN A 39 -0.09 -10.16 1.08
C GLN A 39 0.78 -10.41 2.33
N LYS A 40 1.98 -9.82 2.42
CA LYS A 40 2.81 -9.90 3.64
C LYS A 40 2.14 -9.30 4.87
N TYR A 41 1.17 -8.39 4.70
CA TYR A 41 0.37 -7.84 5.79
C TYR A 41 -0.89 -8.67 6.10
N GLY A 42 -1.03 -9.87 5.52
CA GLY A 42 -2.22 -10.71 5.71
C GLY A 42 -3.43 -10.29 4.87
N LEU A 43 -3.24 -9.44 3.86
CA LEU A 43 -4.27 -9.17 2.86
C LEU A 43 -4.54 -10.42 2.01
N ASP A 44 -5.81 -10.71 1.75
CA ASP A 44 -6.20 -11.69 0.74
C ASP A 44 -5.81 -11.23 -0.68
N GLU A 45 -5.65 -12.18 -1.61
CA GLU A 45 -5.19 -11.89 -2.98
C GLU A 45 -6.09 -10.89 -3.72
N ALA A 46 -7.41 -11.03 -3.57
CA ALA A 46 -8.37 -10.14 -4.23
C ALA A 46 -8.24 -8.70 -3.73
N SER A 47 -8.16 -8.50 -2.41
CA SER A 47 -7.93 -7.20 -1.78
C SER A 47 -6.58 -6.62 -2.20
N ALA A 48 -5.49 -7.40 -2.08
CA ALA A 48 -4.15 -6.96 -2.44
C ALA A 48 -4.07 -6.51 -3.91
N LYS A 49 -4.70 -7.26 -4.82
CA LYS A 49 -4.81 -6.91 -6.24
C LYS A 49 -5.63 -5.64 -6.46
N ALA A 50 -6.77 -5.51 -5.80
CA ALA A 50 -7.60 -4.31 -5.88
C ALA A 50 -6.83 -3.05 -5.42
N TYR A 51 -6.07 -3.14 -4.34
CA TYR A 51 -5.20 -2.04 -3.89
C TYR A 51 -4.06 -1.77 -4.85
N GLY A 52 -3.42 -2.80 -5.40
CA GLY A 52 -2.39 -2.63 -6.41
C GLY A 52 -2.89 -1.89 -7.65
N LEU A 53 -4.12 -2.21 -8.10
CA LEU A 53 -4.79 -1.47 -9.18
C LEU A 53 -5.13 -0.03 -8.76
N GLN A 54 -5.61 0.17 -7.53
CA GLN A 54 -5.97 1.49 -7.03
C GLN A 54 -4.76 2.42 -6.91
N VAL A 55 -3.63 1.93 -6.38
CA VAL A 55 -2.36 2.68 -6.35
C VAL A 55 -1.85 2.87 -7.78
N GLY A 56 -1.94 1.83 -8.63
CA GLY A 56 -1.54 1.90 -10.03
C GLY A 56 -2.27 2.97 -10.86
N SER A 57 -3.46 3.40 -10.44
CA SER A 57 -4.22 4.48 -11.09
C SER A 57 -3.75 5.90 -10.75
N ILE A 58 -2.83 6.07 -9.79
CA ILE A 58 -2.12 7.34 -9.55
C ILE A 58 -1.21 7.60 -10.75
N GLN A 59 -1.22 8.80 -11.33
CA GLN A 59 -0.45 9.05 -12.56
C GLN A 59 1.05 9.00 -12.33
N SER A 60 1.52 9.62 -11.25
CA SER A 60 2.95 9.70 -10.97
C SER A 60 3.50 8.42 -10.35
N LYS A 61 4.53 7.85 -10.98
CA LYS A 61 5.27 6.70 -10.45
C LYS A 61 6.01 7.01 -9.14
N GLU A 62 6.38 8.27 -8.93
CA GLU A 62 6.97 8.72 -7.67
C GLU A 62 5.91 8.74 -6.57
N SER A 63 4.71 9.26 -6.85
CA SER A 63 3.57 9.22 -5.93
C SER A 63 3.18 7.78 -5.59
N GLN A 64 3.16 6.86 -6.56
CA GLN A 64 2.96 5.42 -6.32
C GLN A 64 4.00 4.87 -5.33
N SER A 65 5.28 5.15 -5.57
CA SER A 65 6.37 4.74 -4.68
C SER A 65 6.23 5.33 -3.27
N ALA A 66 5.80 6.59 -3.17
CA ALA A 66 5.61 7.29 -1.92
C ALA A 66 4.44 6.72 -1.10
N VAL A 67 3.35 6.28 -1.75
CA VAL A 67 2.26 5.55 -1.10
C VAL A 67 2.80 4.27 -0.44
N TYR A 68 3.53 3.44 -1.19
CA TYR A 68 4.06 2.19 -0.65
C TYR A 68 5.02 2.42 0.53
N ARG A 69 5.94 3.38 0.42
CA ARG A 69 6.86 3.74 1.51
C ARG A 69 6.13 4.23 2.76
N LYS A 70 5.11 5.08 2.61
CA LYS A 70 4.34 5.58 3.76
C LYS A 70 3.53 4.49 4.44
N VAL A 71 2.92 3.59 3.66
CA VAL A 71 2.21 2.43 4.20
C VAL A 71 3.18 1.52 4.95
N GLU A 72 4.35 1.25 4.36
CA GLU A 72 5.40 0.46 5.02
C GLU A 72 5.82 1.06 6.36
N GLN A 73 6.11 2.37 6.38
CA GLN A 73 6.47 3.08 7.60
C GLN A 73 5.36 2.99 8.67
N LYS A 74 4.10 3.25 8.29
CA LYS A 74 2.96 3.23 9.22
C LYS A 74 2.67 1.84 9.76
N MET A 75 2.76 0.82 8.92
CA MET A 75 2.61 -0.57 9.36
C MET A 75 3.75 -0.99 10.28
N ASN A 76 4.98 -0.56 10.02
CA ASN A 76 6.10 -0.84 10.92
C ASN A 76 5.97 -0.11 12.26
N GLU A 77 5.46 1.13 12.28
CA GLU A 77 5.07 1.83 13.51
C GLU A 77 3.99 1.06 14.28
N PHE A 78 2.94 0.59 13.58
CA PHE A 78 1.86 -0.20 14.17
C PHE A 78 2.35 -1.53 14.75
N LEU A 79 3.16 -2.30 14.01
CA LEU A 79 3.69 -3.59 14.46
C LEU A 79 4.65 -3.45 15.64
N LYS A 80 5.36 -2.31 15.74
CA LYS A 80 6.19 -1.98 16.92
C LYS A 80 5.34 -1.63 18.13
N ALA A 81 4.24 -0.89 17.95
CA ALA A 81 3.31 -0.53 19.03
C ALA A 81 2.43 -1.70 19.48
N HIS A 82 2.12 -2.63 18.57
CA HIS A 82 1.23 -3.77 18.79
C HIS A 82 1.94 -5.09 18.42
N PRO A 83 2.95 -5.52 19.21
CA PRO A 83 3.75 -6.71 18.90
C PRO A 83 2.95 -8.02 18.88
N ASN A 84 1.77 -8.03 19.49
CA ASN A 84 0.87 -9.18 19.54
C ASN A 84 -0.38 -9.00 18.66
N ALA A 85 -0.38 -8.03 17.74
CA ALA A 85 -1.50 -7.83 16.81
C ALA A 85 -1.78 -9.12 16.03
N SER A 86 -3.04 -9.52 15.98
CA SER A 86 -3.49 -10.62 15.16
C SER A 86 -3.32 -10.31 13.66
N LYS A 87 -3.29 -11.36 12.82
CA LYS A 87 -3.22 -11.20 11.37
C LYS A 87 -4.36 -10.35 10.82
N GLU A 88 -5.54 -10.45 11.42
CA GLU A 88 -6.74 -9.69 11.04
C GLU A 88 -6.59 -8.21 11.37
N GLU A 89 -6.03 -7.88 12.54
CA GLU A 89 -5.73 -6.50 12.93
C GLU A 89 -4.68 -5.87 12.01
N ILE A 90 -3.62 -6.60 11.69
CA ILE A 90 -2.57 -6.16 10.77
C ILE A 90 -3.15 -5.91 9.38
N ALA A 91 -3.97 -6.83 8.87
CA ALA A 91 -4.61 -6.69 7.56
C ALA A 91 -5.59 -5.49 7.54
N THR A 92 -6.34 -5.29 8.63
CA THR A 92 -7.28 -4.17 8.75
C THR A 92 -6.56 -2.83 8.76
N GLU A 93 -5.50 -2.69 9.55
CA GLU A 93 -4.73 -1.44 9.61
C GLU A 93 -3.98 -1.19 8.29
N ALA A 94 -3.47 -2.23 7.63
CA ALA A 94 -2.87 -2.12 6.30
C ALA A 94 -3.88 -1.62 5.25
N LYS A 95 -5.09 -2.18 5.22
CA LYS A 95 -6.19 -1.74 4.34
C LYS A 95 -6.49 -0.25 4.54
N LYS A 96 -6.63 0.16 5.80
CA LYS A 96 -6.92 1.56 6.18
C LYS A 96 -5.81 2.52 5.72
N HIS A 97 -4.55 2.19 5.97
CA HIS A 97 -3.44 3.04 5.53
C HIS A 97 -3.28 3.08 4.01
N LEU A 98 -3.46 1.94 3.32
CA LEU A 98 -3.46 1.88 1.86
C LEU A 98 -4.55 2.77 1.26
N MET A 99 -5.79 2.66 1.74
CA MET A 99 -6.88 3.53 1.29
C MET A 99 -6.59 5.01 1.55
N ALA A 100 -6.21 5.36 2.78
CA ALA A 100 -6.00 6.75 3.18
C ALA A 100 -4.89 7.40 2.36
N GLN A 101 -3.74 6.73 2.18
CA GLN A 101 -2.63 7.26 1.39
C GLN A 101 -3.01 7.35 -0.08
N THR A 102 -3.64 6.31 -0.65
CA THR A 102 -4.03 6.33 -2.07
C THR A 102 -5.01 7.46 -2.38
N LEU A 103 -6.01 7.69 -1.52
CA LEU A 103 -6.95 8.80 -1.67
C LEU A 103 -6.28 10.16 -1.53
N MET A 104 -5.38 10.31 -0.56
CA MET A 104 -4.63 11.55 -0.37
C MET A 104 -3.85 11.92 -1.63
N TYR A 105 -3.07 11.00 -2.20
CA TYR A 105 -2.27 11.29 -3.40
C TYR A 105 -3.15 11.54 -4.63
N LYS A 106 -4.25 10.80 -4.81
CA LYS A 106 -5.22 11.10 -5.88
C LYS A 106 -5.82 12.49 -5.75
N HIS A 107 -6.15 12.92 -4.53
CA HIS A 107 -6.71 14.25 -4.29
C HIS A 107 -5.68 15.35 -4.56
N VAL A 108 -4.42 15.15 -4.18
CA VAL A 108 -3.32 16.07 -4.47
C VAL A 108 -3.07 16.17 -5.97
N GLU A 109 -2.97 15.05 -6.69
CA GLU A 109 -2.81 15.05 -8.15
C GLU A 109 -3.97 15.80 -8.84
N LYS A 110 -5.21 15.51 -8.44
CA LYS A 110 -6.39 16.21 -8.96
C LYS A 110 -6.33 17.71 -8.71
N SER A 111 -5.95 18.13 -7.50
CA SER A 111 -5.84 19.55 -7.14
C SER A 111 -4.76 20.27 -7.95
N ILE A 112 -3.63 19.61 -8.21
CA ILE A 112 -2.56 20.14 -9.06
C ILE A 112 -3.06 20.28 -10.50
N MET A 113 -3.75 19.26 -11.04
CA MET A 113 -4.31 19.31 -12.39
C MET A 113 -5.34 20.43 -12.54
N GLU A 114 -6.25 20.59 -11.57
CA GLU A 114 -7.23 21.68 -11.57
C GLU A 114 -6.56 23.06 -11.50
N MET A 115 -5.49 23.21 -10.72
CA MET A 115 -4.73 24.46 -10.63
C MET A 115 -3.98 24.74 -11.95
N ALA A 116 -3.39 23.72 -12.57
CA ALA A 116 -2.74 23.83 -13.86
C ALA A 116 -3.75 24.22 -14.96
N GLN A 117 -4.94 23.58 -14.98
CA GLN A 117 -6.00 23.89 -15.92
C GLN A 117 -6.50 25.33 -15.76
N LYS A 118 -6.78 25.77 -14.53
CA LYS A 118 -7.17 27.17 -14.25
C LYS A 118 -6.10 28.17 -14.67
N SER A 119 -4.82 27.80 -14.58
CA SER A 119 -3.72 28.66 -15.01
C SER A 119 -3.66 28.74 -16.54
N ILE A 120 -3.85 27.63 -17.24
CA ILE A 120 -3.93 27.58 -18.71
C ILE A 120 -5.14 28.36 -19.21
N ASP A 121 -6.30 28.21 -18.58
CA ASP A 121 -7.52 28.92 -18.95
C ASP A 121 -7.35 30.43 -18.77
N ARG A 122 -6.76 30.88 -17.65
CA ARG A 122 -6.44 32.30 -17.43
C ARG A 122 -5.47 32.84 -18.50
N ILE A 123 -4.46 32.06 -18.89
CA ILE A 123 -3.54 32.43 -19.96
C ILE A 123 -4.30 32.56 -21.29
N ARG A 124 -5.15 31.58 -21.62
CA ARG A 124 -5.98 31.61 -22.84
C ARG A 124 -6.88 32.84 -22.86
N ASP A 125 -7.59 33.13 -21.78
CA ASP A 125 -8.47 34.30 -21.68
C ASP A 125 -7.68 35.61 -21.90
N THR A 126 -6.48 35.72 -21.31
CA THR A 126 -5.59 36.88 -21.49
C THR A 126 -5.13 37.07 -22.95
N PHE A 127 -4.95 35.98 -23.70
CA PHE A 127 -4.56 36.03 -25.11
C PHE A 127 -5.76 36.15 -26.07
N SER A 128 -6.95 35.71 -25.66
CA SER A 128 -8.20 35.84 -26.42
C SER A 128 -8.82 37.24 -26.35
N GLU A 129 -8.58 38.00 -25.28
CA GLU A 129 -9.03 39.41 -25.15
C GLU A 129 -8.17 40.42 -25.93
N ASN A 130 -7.05 40.00 -26.54
CA ASN A 130 -6.13 40.85 -27.31
C ASN A 130 -6.26 40.71 -28.85
N ASN A 131 -7.35 40.11 -29.35
CA ASN A 131 -7.77 40.09 -30.76
C ASN A 131 -9.18 40.68 -30.90
#